data_AF-A0A434TB01-F1
#
_entry.id   AF-A0A434TB01-F1
#
_cell.length_a   1.000
_cell.length_b   1.000
_cell.length_c   1.000
_cell.angle_alpha   90.00
_cell.angle_beta   90.00
_cell.angle_gamma   90.00
#
_symmetry.space_group_name_H-M   'P 1'
#
loop_
_entity.id
_entity.type
_entity.pdbx_description
1 polymer ?
#
loop_
_entity_poly.entity_id
_entity_poly.type
_entity_poly.pdbx_seq_one_letter_code
_entity_poly.pdbx_strand_id
1 'polypeptide(L)'
;LTELEPRFGGSANWSGETIDGMPAADWAARAAGQLEGNDNVRLLPRTTVWGYYDGNTLAALERVTDHKESPARGEPRHRYWAIRARTVVLATGSFERPLVFPGNDRPGVMLAHAAERYANEYGVLPGERIALFTNNDSAYR
;
A
#
# COMPACT_ATOMS: atom_id res chain seq x y z
N LEU A 1 3.50 2.04 -13.46
CA LEU A 1 2.77 1.62 -12.25
C LEU A 1 3.37 2.36 -11.06
N THR A 2 2.55 3.12 -10.34
CA THR A 2 2.95 3.86 -9.13
C THR A 2 2.38 3.17 -7.91
N GLU A 3 3.16 3.07 -6.84
CA GLU A 3 2.74 2.51 -5.56
C GLU A 3 3.29 3.40 -4.44
N LEU A 4 2.45 3.73 -3.45
CA LEU A 4 2.84 4.47 -2.27
C LEU A 4 3.81 3.64 -1.41
N GLU A 5 3.56 2.36 -1.26
CA GLU A 5 4.33 1.44 -0.40
C GLU A 5 5.72 1.08 -0.98
N PRO A 6 6.63 0.53 -0.16
CA PRO A 6 7.94 0.07 -0.62
C PRO A 6 7.88 -1.09 -1.62
N ARG A 7 6.80 -1.88 -1.58
CA ARG A 7 6.59 -3.07 -2.39
C ARG A 7 5.23 -2.97 -3.07
N PHE A 8 5.15 -3.40 -4.33
CA PHE A 8 3.88 -3.58 -5.02
C PHE A 8 3.06 -4.70 -4.35
N GLY A 9 1.74 -4.65 -4.54
CA GLY A 9 0.82 -5.68 -4.04
C GLY A 9 -0.29 -5.16 -3.14
N GLY A 10 -0.15 -3.96 -2.57
CA GLY A 10 -1.18 -3.39 -1.70
C GLY A 10 -1.55 -4.34 -0.56
N SER A 11 -2.85 -4.62 -0.38
CA SER A 11 -3.33 -5.54 0.65
C SER A 11 -2.94 -7.00 0.46
N ALA A 12 -2.65 -7.43 -0.78
CA ALA A 12 -2.21 -8.81 -1.06
C ALA A 12 -0.95 -9.20 -0.27
N ASN A 13 -0.15 -8.22 0.14
CA ASN A 13 1.05 -8.43 0.93
C ASN A 13 0.78 -8.84 2.39
N TRP A 14 -0.46 -8.69 2.88
CA TRP A 14 -0.78 -8.92 4.30
C TRP A 14 -2.18 -9.51 4.55
N SER A 15 -3.05 -9.63 3.56
CA SER A 15 -4.43 -10.14 3.75
C SER A 15 -4.55 -11.66 3.93
N GLY A 16 -3.44 -12.41 3.79
CA GLY A 16 -3.45 -13.87 3.90
C GLY A 16 -4.24 -14.62 2.80
N GLU A 17 -4.70 -13.91 1.78
CA GLU A 17 -5.54 -14.46 0.72
C GLU A 17 -4.75 -15.37 -0.25
N THR A 18 -5.48 -16.13 -1.07
CA THR A 18 -4.92 -16.93 -2.16
C THR A 18 -5.38 -16.37 -3.51
N ILE A 19 -4.45 -16.20 -4.46
CA ILE A 19 -4.73 -15.80 -5.84
C ILE A 19 -4.11 -16.85 -6.77
N ASP A 20 -4.89 -17.38 -7.70
CA ASP A 20 -4.47 -18.45 -8.63
C ASP A 20 -3.84 -19.67 -7.93
N GLY A 21 -4.34 -20.01 -6.74
CA GLY A 21 -3.84 -21.13 -5.94
C GLY A 21 -2.50 -20.88 -5.23
N MET A 22 -2.01 -19.63 -5.23
CA MET A 22 -0.77 -19.22 -4.55
C MET A 22 -1.08 -18.20 -3.44
N PRO A 23 -0.25 -18.08 -2.39
CA PRO A 23 -0.34 -16.95 -1.46
C PRO A 23 -0.35 -15.61 -2.21
N ALA A 24 -1.26 -14.71 -1.86
CA ALA A 24 -1.47 -13.46 -2.60
C ALA A 24 -0.20 -12.58 -2.66
N ALA A 25 0.61 -12.60 -1.60
CA ALA A 25 1.90 -11.92 -1.55
C ALA A 25 2.89 -12.46 -2.61
N ASP A 26 2.95 -13.79 -2.77
CA ASP A 26 3.81 -14.44 -3.76
C ASP A 26 3.31 -14.15 -5.19
N TRP A 27 1.99 -14.17 -5.39
CA TRP A 27 1.38 -13.78 -6.65
C TRP A 27 1.71 -12.34 -7.02
N ALA A 28 1.60 -11.40 -6.06
CA ALA A 28 1.89 -9.99 -6.28
C ALA A 28 3.37 -9.75 -6.60
N ALA A 29 4.27 -10.40 -5.87
CA ALA A 29 5.71 -10.33 -6.13
C ALA A 29 6.05 -10.87 -7.53
N ARG A 30 5.45 -12.00 -7.93
CA ARG A 30 5.61 -12.58 -9.26
C ARG A 30 5.11 -11.63 -10.35
N ALA A 31 3.91 -11.05 -10.17
CA ALA A 31 3.34 -10.11 -11.13
C ALA A 31 4.19 -8.84 -11.29
N ALA A 32 4.69 -8.28 -10.18
CA ALA A 32 5.60 -7.14 -10.21
C ALA A 32 6.92 -7.49 -10.92
N GLY A 33 7.51 -8.65 -10.64
CA GLY A 33 8.74 -9.10 -11.30
C GLY A 33 8.58 -9.33 -12.81
N GLN A 34 7.42 -9.79 -13.27
CA GLN A 34 7.11 -9.88 -14.70
C GLN A 34 7.07 -8.51 -15.39
N LEU A 35 6.63 -7.47 -14.66
CA LEU A 35 6.59 -6.11 -15.18
C LEU A 35 7.98 -5.45 -15.21
N GLU A 36 8.88 -5.79 -14.29
CA GLU A 36 10.27 -5.27 -14.29
C GLU A 36 11.04 -5.65 -15.55
N GLY A 37 10.76 -6.81 -16.13
CA GLY A 37 11.41 -7.29 -17.36
C GLY A 37 10.94 -6.61 -18.65
N ASN A 38 9.98 -5.68 -18.58
CA ASN A 38 9.38 -5.05 -19.75
C ASN A 38 9.91 -3.61 -19.94
N ASP A 39 10.64 -3.37 -21.03
CA ASP A 39 11.23 -2.06 -21.35
C ASP A 39 10.22 -0.91 -21.46
N ASN A 40 8.95 -1.22 -21.75
CA ASN A 40 7.87 -0.26 -21.87
C ASN A 40 7.13 -0.01 -20.54
N VAL A 41 7.55 -0.62 -19.44
CA VAL A 41 6.95 -0.45 -18.11
C VAL A 41 7.90 0.29 -17.19
N ARG A 42 7.39 1.35 -16.56
CA ARG A 42 8.08 2.01 -15.45
C ARG A 42 7.38 1.70 -14.14
N LEU A 43 8.11 1.09 -13.22
CA LEU A 43 7.69 0.85 -11.85
C LEU A 43 8.22 1.96 -10.93
N LEU A 44 7.34 2.55 -10.13
CA LEU A 44 7.63 3.64 -9.20
C LEU A 44 7.09 3.28 -7.81
N PRO A 45 7.78 2.42 -7.03
CA PRO A 45 7.44 2.22 -5.62
C PRO A 45 7.73 3.49 -4.82
N ARG A 46 7.24 3.59 -3.58
CA ARG A 46 7.41 4.75 -2.70
C ARG A 46 6.95 6.09 -3.32
N THR A 47 6.02 6.04 -4.26
CA THR A 47 5.57 7.17 -5.08
C THR A 47 4.08 7.43 -4.91
N THR A 48 3.75 8.57 -4.32
CA THR A 48 2.36 9.01 -4.14
C THR A 48 1.91 9.82 -5.34
N VAL A 49 0.89 9.36 -6.06
CA VAL A 49 0.13 10.22 -6.97
C VAL A 49 -0.83 11.05 -6.11
N TRP A 50 -0.58 12.35 -6.00
CA TRP A 50 -1.32 13.22 -5.08
C TRP A 50 -2.30 14.15 -5.81
N GLY A 51 -2.19 14.28 -7.13
CA GLY A 51 -3.07 15.12 -7.93
C GLY A 51 -3.38 14.52 -9.30
N TYR A 52 -4.63 14.70 -9.75
CA TYR A 52 -5.11 14.35 -11.08
C TYR A 52 -5.86 15.55 -11.66
N TYR A 53 -5.33 16.10 -12.75
CA TYR A 53 -5.79 17.31 -13.43
C TYR A 53 -6.22 17.04 -14.87
N ASP A 54 -6.71 18.11 -15.51
CA ASP A 54 -7.24 18.10 -16.87
C ASP A 54 -6.31 17.44 -17.91
N GLY A 55 -6.95 16.68 -18.80
CA GLY A 55 -6.30 15.96 -19.89
C GLY A 55 -5.37 14.82 -19.46
N ASN A 56 -5.60 14.20 -18.31
CA ASN A 56 -4.75 13.11 -17.81
C ASN A 56 -3.33 13.56 -17.48
N THR A 57 -3.23 14.73 -16.85
CA THR A 57 -2.00 15.16 -16.17
C THR A 57 -2.07 14.75 -14.71
N LEU A 58 -1.13 13.94 -14.25
CA LEU A 58 -1.00 13.52 -12.87
C LEU A 58 0.27 14.11 -12.26
N ALA A 59 0.16 14.49 -10.99
CA ALA A 59 1.29 14.92 -10.18
C ALA A 59 1.61 13.82 -9.17
N ALA A 60 2.87 13.40 -9.13
CA ALA A 60 3.33 12.39 -8.19
C ALA A 60 4.64 12.79 -7.50
N LEU A 61 4.86 12.27 -6.30
CA LEU A 61 6.06 12.50 -5.51
C LEU A 61 6.68 11.15 -5.13
N GLU A 62 7.87 10.87 -5.63
CA GLU A 62 8.68 9.70 -5.30
C GLU A 62 9.59 10.02 -4.11
N ARG A 63 9.56 9.17 -3.08
CA ARG A 63 10.46 9.26 -1.93
C ARG A 63 11.74 8.47 -2.20
N VAL A 64 12.73 9.15 -2.78
CA VAL A 64 13.96 8.55 -3.30
C VAL A 64 14.91 8.11 -2.19
N THR A 65 15.17 8.97 -1.18
CA THR A 65 16.19 8.68 -0.17
C THR A 65 15.71 8.68 1.28
N ASP A 66 14.42 8.94 1.55
CA ASP A 66 13.87 8.94 2.92
C ASP A 66 14.11 7.62 3.67
N HIS A 67 14.21 6.51 2.94
CA HIS A 67 14.38 5.16 3.48
C HIS A 67 15.83 4.69 3.48
N LYS A 68 16.79 5.51 3.04
CA LYS A 68 18.20 5.15 2.94
C LYS A 68 18.96 5.71 4.13
N GLU A 69 19.75 4.87 4.79
CA GLU A 69 20.65 5.30 5.87
C GLU A 69 21.74 6.25 5.36
N SER A 70 22.30 5.96 4.17
CA SER A 70 23.39 6.74 3.56
C SER A 70 23.08 7.04 2.08
N PRO A 71 22.41 8.17 1.77
CA PRO A 71 22.17 8.61 0.40
C PRO A 71 23.45 8.96 -0.35
N ALA A 72 23.49 8.73 -1.66
CA ALA A 72 24.65 9.12 -2.47
C ALA A 72 24.72 10.65 -2.62
N ARG A 73 25.94 11.19 -2.76
CA ARG A 73 26.13 12.64 -2.96
C ARG A 73 25.41 13.10 -4.23
N GLY A 74 24.52 14.08 -4.08
CA GLY A 74 23.73 14.64 -5.18
C GLY A 74 22.46 13.86 -5.51
N GLU A 75 22.16 12.78 -4.80
CA GLU A 75 20.88 12.08 -4.93
C GLU A 75 19.76 12.95 -4.34
N PRO A 76 18.65 13.19 -5.07
CA PRO A 76 17.55 14.02 -4.56
C PRO A 76 16.83 13.28 -3.44
N ARG A 77 16.38 14.00 -2.41
CA ARG A 77 15.57 13.42 -1.34
C ARG A 77 14.23 12.90 -1.86
N HIS A 78 13.56 13.73 -2.65
CA HIS A 78 12.29 13.45 -3.31
C HIS A 78 12.37 13.83 -4.79
N ARG A 79 11.63 13.12 -5.64
CA ARG A 79 11.49 13.44 -7.07
C ARG A 79 10.03 13.74 -7.39
N TYR A 80 9.80 14.90 -7.99
CA TYR A 80 8.51 15.26 -8.54
C TYR A 80 8.33 14.69 -9.95
N TRP A 81 7.17 14.12 -10.21
CA TRP A 81 6.78 13.58 -11.51
C TRP A 81 5.55 14.33 -12.02
N ALA A 82 5.67 14.90 -13.21
CA ALA A 82 4.53 15.32 -14.02
C ALA A 82 4.27 14.24 -15.08
N ILE A 83 3.17 13.53 -14.96
CA ILE A 83 2.83 12.39 -15.82
C ILE A 83 1.67 12.80 -16.72
N ARG A 84 1.89 12.88 -18.03
CA ARG A 84 0.81 13.00 -19.01
C ARG A 84 0.54 11.62 -19.59
N ALA A 85 -0.64 11.06 -19.32
CA ALA A 85 -1.02 9.73 -19.78
C ALA A 85 -2.10 9.81 -20.87
N ARG A 86 -2.13 8.85 -21.80
CA ARG A 86 -3.27 8.70 -22.72
C ARG A 86 -4.49 8.13 -22.00
N THR A 87 -4.25 7.14 -21.14
CA THR A 87 -5.25 6.43 -20.35
C THR A 87 -4.76 6.32 -18.92
N VAL A 88 -5.67 6.45 -17.96
CA VAL A 88 -5.41 6.31 -16.53
C VAL A 88 -6.30 5.21 -15.98
N VAL A 89 -5.71 4.33 -15.16
CA VAL A 89 -6.44 3.33 -14.39
C VAL A 89 -6.25 3.66 -12.92
N LEU A 90 -7.35 3.90 -12.20
CA LEU A 90 -7.34 4.12 -10.76
C LEU A 90 -7.59 2.80 -10.04
N ALA A 91 -6.59 2.35 -9.29
CA ALA A 91 -6.64 1.14 -8.48
C ALA A 91 -6.14 1.44 -7.06
N THR A 92 -6.68 2.50 -6.45
CA THR A 92 -6.21 3.07 -5.17
C THR A 92 -6.67 2.31 -3.93
N GLY A 93 -7.38 1.19 -4.11
CA GLY A 93 -7.96 0.40 -3.02
C GLY A 93 -9.07 1.14 -2.26
N SER A 94 -9.32 0.70 -1.03
CA SER A 94 -10.27 1.28 -0.09
C SER A 94 -9.65 1.32 1.32
N PHE A 95 -10.04 2.32 2.11
CA PHE A 95 -9.69 2.38 3.53
C PHE A 95 -10.81 1.79 4.38
N GLU A 96 -10.43 1.01 5.38
CA GLU A 96 -11.36 0.60 6.45
C GLU A 96 -11.84 1.84 7.22
N ARG A 97 -13.09 1.79 7.69
CA ARG A 97 -13.71 2.89 8.41
C ARG A 97 -13.93 2.52 9.88
N PRO A 98 -13.59 3.40 10.82
CA PRO A 98 -13.87 3.14 12.24
C PRO A 98 -15.38 3.25 12.52
N LEU A 99 -15.83 2.62 13.61
CA LEU A 99 -17.17 2.78 14.16
C LEU A 99 -17.16 3.88 15.24
N VAL A 100 -18.26 4.63 15.34
CA VAL A 100 -18.42 5.70 16.33
C VAL A 100 -19.08 5.13 17.58
N PHE A 101 -18.37 5.15 18.71
CA PHE A 101 -18.85 4.72 20.01
C PHE A 101 -18.09 5.43 21.15
N PRO A 102 -18.62 5.50 22.38
CA PRO A 102 -17.91 6.14 23.50
C PRO A 102 -16.55 5.49 23.79
N GLY A 103 -15.48 6.28 23.79
CA GLY A 103 -14.11 5.81 24.04
C GLY A 103 -13.44 5.10 22.85
N ASN A 104 -13.90 5.35 21.63
CA ASN A 104 -13.32 4.82 20.38
C ASN A 104 -11.96 5.44 19.99
N ASP A 105 -11.41 6.31 20.83
CA ASP A 105 -10.14 7.01 20.68
C ASP A 105 -9.06 6.51 21.65
N ARG A 106 -9.38 5.53 22.51
CA ARG A 106 -8.46 5.00 23.52
C ARG A 106 -7.31 4.20 22.89
N PRO A 107 -6.10 4.23 23.49
CA PRO A 107 -5.03 3.32 23.10
C PRO A 107 -5.48 1.86 23.13
N GLY A 108 -5.12 1.11 22.08
CA GLY A 108 -5.56 -0.26 21.85
C GLY A 108 -6.80 -0.38 20.95
N VAL A 109 -7.56 0.70 20.74
CA VAL A 109 -8.57 0.74 19.68
C VAL A 109 -7.87 0.97 18.33
N MET A 110 -8.01 0.02 17.41
CA MET A 110 -7.47 0.11 16.06
C MET A 110 -8.42 -0.52 15.05
N LEU A 111 -8.24 -0.16 13.78
CA LEU A 111 -8.92 -0.78 12.64
C LEU A 111 -8.53 -2.27 12.55
N ALA A 112 -9.45 -3.13 12.12
CA ALA A 112 -9.19 -4.58 12.06
C ALA A 112 -8.09 -4.91 11.04
N HIS A 113 -8.10 -4.28 9.86
CA HIS A 113 -7.05 -4.42 8.84
C HIS A 113 -5.71 -3.87 9.31
N ALA A 114 -5.70 -2.87 10.21
CA ALA A 114 -4.44 -2.40 10.79
C ALA A 114 -3.85 -3.45 11.74
N ALA A 115 -4.70 -4.07 12.58
CA ALA A 115 -4.30 -5.17 13.46
C ALA A 115 -3.78 -6.38 12.67
N GLU A 116 -4.49 -6.77 11.61
CA GLU A 116 -4.08 -7.83 10.69
C GLU A 116 -2.76 -7.51 10.00
N ARG A 117 -2.60 -6.30 9.45
CA ARG A 117 -1.34 -5.87 8.81
C ARG A 117 -0.17 -5.87 9.80
N TYR A 118 -0.38 -5.44 11.05
CA TYR A 118 0.66 -5.55 12.09
C TYR A 118 1.10 -7.00 12.32
N ALA A 119 0.16 -7.92 12.42
CA ALA A 119 0.46 -9.34 12.61
C ALA A 119 1.16 -9.94 11.38
N ASN A 120 0.58 -9.75 10.20
CA ASN A 120 0.98 -10.48 8.99
C ASN A 120 2.20 -9.85 8.28
N GLU A 121 2.30 -8.53 8.23
CA GLU A 121 3.42 -7.85 7.55
C GLU A 121 4.63 -7.65 8.46
N TYR A 122 4.38 -7.31 9.74
CA TYR A 122 5.43 -6.89 10.65
C TYR A 122 5.72 -7.92 11.76
N GLY A 123 4.94 -8.99 11.87
CA GLY A 123 5.12 -9.99 12.92
C GLY A 123 4.84 -9.45 14.33
N VAL A 124 4.05 -8.38 14.44
CA VAL A 124 3.73 -7.70 15.70
C VAL A 124 2.34 -8.10 16.16
N LEU A 125 2.25 -8.69 17.36
CA LEU A 125 0.97 -9.00 17.97
C LEU A 125 0.26 -7.69 18.40
N PRO A 126 -0.96 -7.39 17.90
CA PRO A 126 -1.68 -6.18 18.27
C PRO A 126 -2.19 -6.19 19.72
N GLY A 127 -2.31 -7.36 20.35
CA GLY A 127 -2.59 -7.54 21.77
C GLY A 127 -2.82 -9.01 22.14
N GLU A 128 -2.71 -9.34 23.43
CA GLU A 128 -2.94 -10.70 23.94
C GLU A 128 -4.42 -10.99 24.26
N ARG A 129 -5.22 -9.93 24.45
CA ARG A 129 -6.66 -10.01 24.74
C ARG A 129 -7.38 -9.05 23.81
N ILE A 130 -7.94 -9.60 22.73
CA ILE A 130 -8.53 -8.82 21.65
C ILE A 130 -10.05 -9.00 21.67
N ALA A 131 -10.78 -7.90 21.57
CA ALA A 131 -12.20 -7.90 21.26
C ALA A 131 -12.39 -7.33 19.85
N LEU A 132 -13.19 -8.01 19.02
CA LEU A 132 -13.53 -7.55 17.67
C LEU A 132 -14.92 -6.93 17.67
N PHE A 133 -15.03 -5.72 17.12
CA PHE A 133 -16.31 -5.05 16.88
C PHE A 133 -16.41 -4.73 15.39
N THR A 134 -17.22 -5.51 14.67
CA THR A 134 -17.33 -5.46 13.22
C THR A 134 -18.77 -5.26 12.75
N ASN A 135 -18.93 -4.74 11.53
CA ASN A 135 -20.20 -4.63 10.82
C ASN A 135 -20.24 -5.43 9.50
N ASN A 136 -19.19 -6.19 9.20
CA ASN A 136 -19.06 -6.99 7.99
C ASN A 136 -18.08 -8.15 8.18
N ASP A 137 -18.00 -9.03 7.18
CA ASP A 137 -17.26 -10.30 7.27
C ASP A 137 -15.73 -10.15 7.19
N SER A 138 -15.19 -8.98 6.86
CA SER A 138 -13.73 -8.81 6.71
C SER A 138 -12.98 -9.10 8.01
N ALA A 139 -13.61 -8.94 9.17
CA ALA A 139 -13.00 -9.21 10.47
C ALA A 139 -12.81 -10.71 10.81
N TYR A 140 -13.33 -11.61 9.98
CA TYR A 140 -13.28 -13.07 10.21
C TYR A 140 -12.43 -13.83 9.20
N ARG A 141 -11.83 -13.13 8.24
CA ARG A 141 -10.97 -13.75 7.22
C ARG A 141 -9.55 -13.92 7.74
#